data_AF-A0A554KIT0-F1
#
_entry.id   AF-A0A554KIT0-F1
#
_cell.length_a   1.000
_cell.length_b   1.000
_cell.length_c   1.000
_cell.angle_alpha   90.00
_cell.angle_beta   90.00
_cell.angle_gamma   90.00
#
_symmetry.space_group_name_H-M   'P 1'
#
loop_
_entity.id
_entity.type
_entity.pdbx_description
1 polymer ?
#
loop_
_entity_poly.entity_id
_entity_poly.type
_entity_poly.pdbx_seq_one_letter_code
_entity_poly.pdbx_strand_id
1 'polypeptide(L)'
;MSSQLRFTTVVFLAFVGIVTVAQTVIRGARLDALANRPKPPPVPCRGESIAVDDDFNGGSLKPWSCKAKCAEKKEYYLLYHNGVATQCGAYPDCFDEGEDKGLTCIPQLKTTKKK
;
A
#
# COMPACT_ATOMS: atom_id res chain seq x y z
N MET A 1 -4.18 38.28 -42.09
CA MET A 1 -4.67 37.09 -41.36
C MET A 1 -3.58 36.19 -40.75
N SER A 2 -2.26 36.48 -40.90
CA SER A 2 -1.19 35.57 -40.41
C SER A 2 -0.69 35.87 -38.97
N SER A 3 -0.76 37.12 -38.50
CA SER A 3 -0.26 37.49 -37.15
C SER A 3 -1.17 37.09 -35.98
N GLN A 4 -2.50 37.10 -36.19
CA GLN A 4 -3.48 36.68 -35.17
C GLN A 4 -3.33 35.19 -34.81
N LEU A 5 -3.08 34.33 -35.81
CA LEU A 5 -2.90 32.90 -35.62
C LEU A 5 -1.61 32.57 -34.84
N ARG A 6 -0.54 33.34 -35.07
CA ARG A 6 0.74 33.17 -34.34
C ARG A 6 0.60 33.57 -32.86
N PHE A 7 -0.15 34.63 -32.58
CA PHE A 7 -0.35 35.13 -31.23
C PHE A 7 -1.18 34.16 -30.39
N THR A 8 -2.26 33.59 -30.95
CA THR A 8 -3.08 32.61 -30.23
C THR A 8 -2.35 31.30 -29.97
N THR A 9 -1.51 30.82 -30.90
CA THR A 9 -0.68 29.63 -30.68
C THR A 9 0.34 29.84 -29.56
N VAL A 10 1.00 31.00 -29.50
CA VAL A 10 1.98 31.30 -28.44
C VAL A 10 1.29 31.37 -27.07
N VAL A 11 0.14 32.03 -26.97
CA VAL A 11 -0.63 32.11 -25.72
C VAL A 11 -1.11 30.72 -25.27
N PHE A 12 -1.59 29.90 -26.21
CA PHE A 12 -2.02 28.54 -25.91
C PHE A 12 -0.87 27.66 -25.42
N LEU A 13 0.29 27.71 -26.08
CA LEU A 13 1.47 26.95 -25.65
C LEU A 13 2.00 27.44 -24.30
N ALA A 14 1.99 28.75 -24.05
CA ALA A 14 2.35 29.30 -22.75
C ALA A 14 1.40 28.82 -21.64
N PHE A 15 0.09 28.80 -21.91
CA PHE A 15 -0.90 28.28 -20.97
C PHE A 15 -0.69 26.78 -20.68
N VAL A 16 -0.48 25.95 -21.71
CA VAL A 16 -0.17 24.53 -21.54
C VAL A 16 1.13 24.33 -20.74
N GLY A 17 2.16 25.14 -21.00
CA GLY A 17 3.41 25.13 -20.25
C GLY A 17 3.19 25.45 -18.76
N ILE A 18 2.40 26.48 -18.46
CA ILE A 18 2.08 26.85 -17.08
C ILE A 18 1.30 25.73 -16.37
N VAL A 19 0.30 25.14 -17.03
CA VAL A 19 -0.51 24.06 -16.45
C VAL A 19 0.34 22.82 -16.17
N THR A 20 1.24 22.44 -17.07
CA THR A 20 2.11 21.26 -16.86
C THR A 20 3.08 21.47 -15.70
N VAL A 21 3.70 22.65 -15.60
CA VAL A 21 4.57 23.01 -14.46
C VAL A 21 3.77 23.03 -13.15
N ALA A 22 2.57 23.61 -13.13
CA ALA A 22 1.73 23.61 -11.94
C ALA A 22 1.36 22.18 -11.50
N GLN A 23 1.04 21.29 -12.46
CA GLN A 23 0.71 19.90 -12.16
C GLN A 23 1.90 19.11 -11.60
N THR A 24 3.13 19.34 -12.09
CA THR A 24 4.32 18.65 -11.58
C THR A 24 4.67 19.11 -10.17
N VAL A 25 4.61 20.41 -9.88
CA VAL A 25 4.84 20.96 -8.55
C VAL A 25 3.81 20.44 -7.54
N ILE A 26 2.52 20.46 -7.90
CA ILE A 26 1.45 19.95 -7.01
C ILE A 26 1.59 18.45 -6.76
N ARG A 27 1.95 17.66 -7.78
CA ARG A 27 2.22 16.22 -7.61
C ARG A 27 3.41 15.98 -6.70
N GLY A 28 4.53 16.68 -6.90
CA GLY A 28 5.72 16.57 -6.06
C GLY A 28 5.39 16.82 -4.59
N ALA A 29 4.76 17.96 -4.29
CA ALA A 29 4.38 18.32 -2.93
C ALA A 29 3.44 17.28 -2.26
N ARG A 30 2.55 16.64 -3.03
CA ARG A 30 1.69 15.57 -2.51
C ARG A 30 2.46 14.29 -2.20
N LEU A 31 3.43 13.92 -3.05
CA LEU A 31 4.26 12.74 -2.83
C LEU A 31 5.16 12.93 -1.60
N ASP A 32 5.77 14.10 -1.46
CA ASP A 32 6.58 14.45 -0.28
C ASP A 32 5.73 14.44 1.00
N ALA A 33 4.51 14.98 0.94
CA ALA A 33 3.59 14.92 2.07
C ALA A 33 3.20 13.49 2.44
N LEU A 34 3.09 12.58 1.46
CA LEU A 34 2.78 11.17 1.72
C LEU A 34 3.99 10.42 2.30
N ALA A 35 5.19 10.69 1.78
CA ALA A 35 6.43 10.10 2.27
C ALA A 35 6.74 10.51 3.71
N ASN A 36 6.40 11.75 4.08
CA ASN A 36 6.62 12.29 5.41
C ASN A 36 5.44 12.12 6.37
N ARG A 37 4.38 11.38 5.98
CA ARG A 37 3.30 11.06 6.93
C ARG A 37 3.87 10.16 8.04
N PRO A 38 3.61 10.49 9.32
CA PRO A 38 3.92 9.57 10.41
C PRO A 38 3.25 8.23 10.13
N LYS A 39 4.03 7.15 10.06
CA LYS A 39 3.45 5.80 10.04
C LYS A 39 2.67 5.63 11.35
N PRO A 40 1.44 5.09 11.31
CA PRO A 40 0.73 4.75 12.53
C PRO A 40 1.60 3.81 13.38
N PRO A 41 1.50 3.90 14.72
CA PRO A 41 2.28 3.03 15.60
C PRO A 41 1.98 1.56 15.25
N PRO A 42 2.99 0.67 15.35
CA PRO A 42 2.82 -0.73 14.99
C PRO A 42 1.78 -1.37 15.92
N VAL A 43 0.69 -1.84 15.33
CA VAL A 43 -0.43 -2.48 16.04
C VAL A 43 -0.18 -3.98 16.19
N PRO A 44 -0.67 -4.62 17.28
CA PRO A 44 -0.71 -6.08 17.38
C PRO A 44 -1.45 -6.73 16.21
N CYS A 45 -0.89 -7.79 15.62
CA CYS A 45 -1.62 -8.61 14.67
C CYS A 45 -2.77 -9.33 15.38
N ARG A 46 -3.90 -9.48 14.69
CA ARG A 46 -5.08 -10.17 15.19
C ARG A 46 -5.24 -11.53 14.53
N GLY A 47 -5.71 -12.49 15.32
CA GLY A 47 -6.09 -13.80 14.83
C GLY A 47 -4.96 -14.85 14.82
N GLU A 48 -5.05 -15.77 13.88
CA GLU A 48 -4.10 -16.87 13.70
C GLU A 48 -3.05 -16.54 12.65
N SER A 49 -1.80 -16.98 12.87
CA SER A 49 -0.71 -16.79 11.91
C SER A 49 -0.83 -17.75 10.74
N ILE A 50 -0.66 -17.23 9.53
CA ILE A 50 -0.40 -18.00 8.32
C ILE A 50 1.09 -17.81 8.00
N ALA A 51 1.88 -18.87 8.13
CA ALA A 51 3.29 -18.82 7.76
C ALA A 51 3.43 -18.70 6.24
N VAL A 52 4.28 -17.78 5.79
CA VAL A 52 4.64 -17.57 4.39
C VAL A 52 6.14 -17.80 4.26
N ASP A 53 6.52 -18.72 3.37
CA ASP A 53 7.92 -19.13 3.19
C ASP A 53 8.76 -18.04 2.52
N ASP A 54 8.11 -17.11 1.81
CA ASP A 54 8.76 -15.97 1.17
C ASP A 54 9.03 -14.83 2.17
N ASP A 55 10.01 -13.98 1.85
CA ASP A 55 10.30 -12.77 2.60
C ASP A 55 9.37 -11.63 2.20
N PHE A 56 8.93 -10.83 3.19
CA PHE A 56 8.17 -9.61 2.90
C PHE A 56 9.04 -8.58 2.16
N ASN A 57 8.67 -8.26 0.93
CA ASN A 57 9.40 -7.32 0.06
C ASN A 57 8.68 -5.97 -0.13
N GLY A 58 7.55 -5.75 0.56
CA GLY A 58 6.82 -4.48 0.50
C GLY A 58 5.89 -4.29 -0.71
N GLY A 59 5.53 -5.35 -1.44
CA GLY A 59 4.61 -5.26 -2.57
C GLY A 59 3.66 -6.45 -2.72
N SER A 60 2.62 -6.25 -3.55
CA SER A 60 1.51 -7.17 -3.91
C SER A 60 1.89 -8.45 -4.67
N LEU A 61 3.15 -8.87 -4.58
CA LEU A 61 3.61 -10.06 -5.27
C LEU A 61 3.36 -11.25 -4.35
N LYS A 62 2.27 -11.96 -4.64
CA LYS A 62 1.96 -13.36 -4.27
C LYS A 62 2.75 -13.89 -3.07
N PRO A 63 2.09 -14.38 -2.02
CA PRO A 63 0.89 -15.21 -2.19
C PRO A 63 -0.40 -14.57 -1.66
N TRP A 64 -1.54 -14.85 -2.33
CA TRP A 64 -2.88 -14.47 -1.87
C TRP A 64 -3.36 -15.33 -0.68
N SER A 65 -2.52 -15.41 0.33
CA SER A 65 -2.60 -16.37 1.43
C SER A 65 -3.78 -16.08 2.34
N CYS A 66 -4.19 -14.81 2.48
CA CYS A 66 -5.37 -14.45 3.26
C CYS A 66 -6.67 -15.01 2.64
N LYS A 67 -6.77 -15.01 1.30
CA LYS A 67 -7.98 -15.45 0.60
C LYS A 67 -8.27 -16.94 0.77
N ALA A 68 -7.23 -17.76 0.84
CA ALA A 68 -7.37 -19.20 1.05
C ALA A 68 -8.03 -19.56 2.40
N LYS A 69 -7.89 -18.68 3.40
CA LYS A 69 -8.43 -18.86 4.76
C LYS A 69 -9.76 -18.15 5.00
N CYS A 70 -10.30 -17.49 3.97
CA CYS A 70 -11.50 -16.66 4.14
C CYS A 70 -12.76 -17.45 4.50
N ALA A 71 -12.88 -18.70 4.05
CA ALA A 71 -14.03 -19.55 4.39
C ALA A 71 -14.15 -19.85 5.89
N GLU A 72 -13.07 -19.68 6.66
CA GLU A 72 -13.04 -19.99 8.10
C GLU A 72 -13.68 -18.89 8.97
N LYS A 73 -14.06 -17.73 8.38
CA LYS A 73 -14.73 -16.60 9.07
C LYS A 73 -14.00 -16.12 10.34
N LYS A 74 -12.67 -16.22 10.36
CA LYS A 74 -11.80 -15.77 11.45
C LYS A 74 -10.81 -14.72 10.93
N GLU A 75 -10.21 -14.00 11.86
CA GLU A 75 -9.10 -13.09 11.56
C GLU A 75 -7.80 -13.90 11.42
N TYR A 76 -6.98 -13.52 10.45
CA TYR A 76 -5.67 -14.09 10.19
C TYR A 76 -4.64 -12.99 9.94
N TYR A 77 -3.37 -13.31 10.08
CA TYR A 77 -2.27 -12.46 9.64
C TYR A 77 -1.21 -13.32 8.96
N LEU A 78 -0.50 -12.74 8.00
CA LEU A 78 0.63 -13.38 7.34
C LEU A 78 1.88 -13.18 8.19
N LEU A 79 2.66 -14.23 8.41
CA LEU A 79 3.97 -14.19 9.06
C LEU A 79 5.01 -14.68 8.07
N TYR A 80 5.85 -13.76 7.60
CA TYR A 80 6.87 -14.01 6.60
C TYR A 80 8.13 -14.58 7.24
N HIS A 81 8.96 -15.24 6.43
CA HIS A 81 10.20 -15.86 6.89
C HIS A 81 11.16 -14.88 7.55
N ASN A 82 11.24 -13.63 7.05
CA ASN A 82 12.00 -12.55 7.66
C ASN A 82 11.40 -11.97 8.97
N GLY A 83 10.35 -12.59 9.52
CA GLY A 83 9.72 -12.20 10.78
C GLY A 83 8.78 -11.00 10.69
N VAL A 84 8.60 -10.42 9.50
CA VAL A 84 7.61 -9.39 9.26
C VAL A 84 6.22 -10.04 9.25
N ALA A 85 5.21 -9.31 9.71
CA ALA A 85 3.83 -9.76 9.64
C ALA A 85 2.90 -8.69 9.07
N THR A 86 1.88 -9.10 8.31
CA THR A 86 0.86 -8.21 7.75
C THR A 86 -0.55 -8.72 8.07
N GLN A 87 -1.48 -7.81 8.30
CA GLN A 87 -2.85 -8.16 8.70
C GLN A 87 -3.70 -8.51 7.47
N CYS A 88 -4.38 -9.66 7.49
CA CYS A 88 -5.40 -9.97 6.48
C CYS A 88 -6.64 -9.08 6.67
N GLY A 89 -7.32 -8.79 5.56
CA GLY A 89 -8.61 -8.11 5.56
C GLY A 89 -9.68 -8.89 6.35
N ALA A 90 -10.75 -8.19 6.73
CA ALA A 90 -11.87 -8.82 7.42
C ALA A 90 -12.69 -9.70 6.45
N TYR A 91 -13.35 -10.72 6.99
CA TYR A 91 -14.39 -11.45 6.27
C TYR A 91 -15.51 -10.49 5.83
N PRO A 92 -16.08 -10.61 4.62
CA PRO A 92 -15.94 -11.70 3.64
C PRO A 92 -14.83 -11.53 2.60
N ASP A 93 -14.15 -10.39 2.59
CA ASP A 93 -13.24 -10.04 1.50
C ASP A 93 -11.84 -10.66 1.70
N CYS A 94 -11.34 -10.70 2.95
CA CYS A 94 -10.10 -11.35 3.36
C CYS A 94 -8.90 -11.09 2.43
N PHE A 95 -8.83 -9.90 1.83
CA PHE A 95 -7.74 -9.55 0.94
C PHE A 95 -6.43 -9.38 1.70
N ASP A 96 -5.30 -9.52 1.01
CA ASP A 96 -3.97 -9.26 1.55
C ASP A 96 -3.70 -7.75 1.68
N GLU A 97 -4.71 -6.96 2.10
CA GLU A 97 -4.62 -5.48 2.17
C GLU A 97 -3.45 -4.99 3.00
N GLY A 98 -3.09 -5.72 4.06
CA GLY A 98 -1.91 -5.42 4.85
C GLY A 98 -0.62 -5.54 4.05
N GLU A 99 -0.48 -6.60 3.25
CA GLU A 99 0.64 -6.79 2.33
C GLU A 99 0.63 -5.73 1.22
N ASP A 100 -0.51 -5.58 0.52
CA ASP A 100 -0.68 -4.69 -0.62
C ASP A 100 -0.40 -3.22 -0.29
N LYS A 101 -0.73 -2.81 0.94
CA LYS A 101 -0.54 -1.43 1.42
C LYS A 101 0.76 -1.25 2.20
N GLY A 102 1.58 -2.28 2.33
CA GLY A 102 2.82 -2.23 3.11
C GLY A 102 2.61 -2.01 4.61
N LEU A 103 1.45 -2.41 5.13
CA LEU A 103 1.03 -2.24 6.52
C LEU A 103 1.41 -3.47 7.34
N THR A 104 2.48 -3.32 8.12
CA THR A 104 2.97 -4.35 9.02
C THR A 104 2.30 -4.29 10.39
N CYS A 105 2.16 -5.44 11.05
CA CYS A 105 1.69 -5.56 12.42
C CYS A 105 2.69 -6.35 13.27
N ILE A 106 2.58 -6.26 14.60
CA ILE A 106 3.43 -6.99 15.54
C ILE A 106 2.83 -8.38 15.75
N PRO A 107 3.48 -9.47 15.29
CA PRO A 107 2.95 -10.81 15.46
C PRO A 107 2.84 -11.12 16.95
N GLN A 108 1.66 -11.58 17.37
CA GLN A 108 1.48 -12.11 18.70
C GLN A 108 2.07 -13.53 18.67
N LEU A 109 3.28 -13.69 19.19
CA LEU A 109 3.86 -15.00 19.44
C LEU A 109 2.94 -15.72 20.44
N LYS A 110 1.93 -16.44 19.94
CA LYS A 110 1.29 -17.48 20.73
C LYS A 110 2.39 -18.50 20.93
N THR A 111 3.06 -18.44 22.09
CA THR A 111 3.90 -19.53 22.58
C THR A 111 3.03 -20.78 22.56
N THR A 112 3.18 -21.59 21.52
CA THR A 112 2.65 -22.95 21.49
C THR A 112 3.34 -23.65 22.65
N LYS A 113 2.68 -23.72 23.81
CA LYS A 113 3.09 -24.65 24.86
C LYS A 113 2.95 -26.04 24.23
N LYS A 114 4.06 -26.54 23.71
CA LYS A 114 4.24 -27.94 23.33
C LYS A 114 3.98 -28.73 24.62
N LYS A 115 2.83 -29.39 24.69
CA LYS A 115 2.47 -30.30 25.78
C LYS A 115 3.16 -31.64 25.53
#